data_AF-A0A2T6LBU0-F1
#
_entry.id   AF-A0A2T6LBU0-F1
#
_cell.length_a   1.000
_cell.length_b   1.000
_cell.length_c   1.000
_cell.angle_alpha   90.00
_cell.angle_beta   90.00
_cell.angle_gamma   90.00
#
_symmetry.space_group_name_H-M   'P 1'
#
loop_
_entity.id
_entity.type
_entity.pdbx_description
1 polymer ?
#
loop_
_entity_poly.entity_id
_entity_poly.type
_entity_poly.pdbx_seq_one_letter_code
_entity_poly.pdbx_strand_id
1 'polypeptide(L)'
;MLARRSVPDNRKKANNDRMIFAAGHAFTLFLPFPVVRTGGIIAGVPVAQNVLTLPITTDDLSRVGEFLSVHLDNSLTPGQWAHSLRPTWTTSHPDHGFLLESDGLVVGVYAAFYSETRTADDRQRAVCNLAAWCVLDEFRHHSLRLVRAMLAQRDRELTDLSPSGTVVPLNERLGFRHVDTAGALVVNLPLPTRRRVRLLTGRADIEAVLSGADLAAYRDHADSPAARHVVAVVDGRPCWVVFRAVRRKGLRLFASVLHVSDRDLFRATAPAVYRHILLAHGLPFTLVQTRVSGPGPWHSVPLSAQRPAMYLSRTGEPPESVTYLYSELTQVPW
;
A
#
# COMPACT_ATOMS: atom_id res chain seq x y z
N MET A 1 -38.04 67.36 18.75
CA MET A 1 -37.92 68.56 17.88
C MET A 1 -36.45 68.68 17.47
N LEU A 2 -36.21 69.09 16.22
CA LEU A 2 -34.99 68.92 15.42
C LEU A 2 -33.67 69.35 16.09
N ALA A 3 -32.56 68.66 15.75
CA ALA A 3 -31.52 69.21 14.86
C ALA A 3 -30.36 68.23 14.58
N ARG A 4 -30.01 68.15 13.30
CA ARG A 4 -28.77 67.61 12.71
C ARG A 4 -27.56 68.44 13.23
N ARG A 5 -26.28 68.06 13.20
CA ARG A 5 -25.43 67.52 12.12
C ARG A 5 -23.98 67.51 12.66
N SER A 6 -23.14 66.54 12.31
CA SER A 6 -21.77 66.72 11.74
C SER A 6 -20.86 65.52 12.00
N VAL A 7 -20.07 65.21 10.98
CA VAL A 7 -19.03 64.16 10.86
C VAL A 7 -17.69 64.82 11.22
N PRO A 8 -16.72 64.10 11.83
CA PRO A 8 -15.57 63.65 11.03
C PRO A 8 -14.97 62.27 11.38
N ASP A 9 -14.26 61.79 10.36
CA ASP A 9 -13.36 60.66 10.17
C ASP A 9 -12.35 60.35 11.31
N ASN A 10 -12.17 59.08 11.67
CA ASN A 10 -10.83 58.46 11.64
C ASN A 10 -10.81 56.94 11.79
N ARG A 11 -9.77 56.37 11.20
CA ARG A 11 -9.47 54.96 10.93
C ARG A 11 -9.25 54.08 12.17
N LYS A 12 -9.49 52.77 11.93
CA LYS A 12 -8.84 51.54 12.45
C LYS A 12 -9.53 50.74 13.58
N LYS A 13 -9.63 49.43 13.25
CA LYS A 13 -9.69 48.20 14.07
C LYS A 13 -11.07 47.65 14.50
N ALA A 14 -11.47 46.60 13.78
CA ALA A 14 -11.95 45.28 14.26
C ALA A 14 -12.58 44.61 13.03
N ASN A 15 -12.00 43.58 12.42
CA ASN A 15 -11.92 42.18 12.85
C ASN A 15 -13.28 41.58 13.26
N ASN A 16 -13.57 40.44 12.63
CA ASN A 16 -14.67 39.48 12.79
C ASN A 16 -15.97 39.63 11.97
N ASP A 17 -16.17 38.56 11.20
CA ASP A 17 -17.42 37.86 10.87
C ASP A 17 -18.38 38.47 9.85
N ARG A 18 -18.22 38.06 8.58
CA ARG A 18 -19.06 37.03 7.94
C ARG A 18 -18.76 36.85 6.45
N MET A 19 -18.90 35.60 6.00
CA MET A 19 -19.03 35.12 4.61
C MET A 19 -17.78 35.11 3.72
N ILE A 20 -17.19 33.92 3.58
CA ILE A 20 -16.60 33.47 2.29
C ILE A 20 -17.12 32.04 2.02
N PHE A 21 -18.27 31.96 1.37
CA PHE A 21 -18.56 30.93 0.39
C PHE A 21 -18.40 31.63 -0.96
N ALA A 22 -17.32 31.34 -1.69
CA ALA A 22 -17.22 31.63 -3.12
C ALA A 22 -16.07 30.85 -3.73
N ALA A 23 -16.46 29.82 -4.49
CA ALA A 23 -15.87 29.37 -5.75
C ALA A 23 -14.45 29.86 -6.07
N GLY A 24 -13.47 29.00 -5.84
CA GLY A 24 -12.19 29.00 -6.55
C GLY A 24 -12.20 27.88 -7.59
N HIS A 25 -12.73 28.17 -8.78
CA HIS A 25 -12.43 27.39 -9.98
C HIS A 25 -10.92 27.42 -10.22
N ALA A 26 -10.23 26.36 -9.80
CA ALA A 26 -8.90 26.05 -10.31
C ALA A 26 -9.09 24.93 -11.32
N PHE A 27 -9.10 25.34 -12.58
CA PHE A 27 -8.92 24.50 -13.77
C PHE A 27 -7.89 23.41 -13.46
N THR A 28 -8.36 22.19 -13.20
CA THR A 28 -7.52 21.02 -13.30
C THR A 28 -7.35 20.79 -14.78
N LEU A 29 -6.26 21.32 -15.34
CA LEU A 29 -5.78 20.93 -16.65
C LEU A 29 -5.73 19.40 -16.65
N PHE A 30 -6.65 18.84 -17.43
CA PHE A 30 -6.58 17.50 -17.97
C PHE A 30 -5.18 17.31 -18.53
N LEU A 31 -4.30 16.68 -17.74
CA LEU A 31 -3.23 15.91 -18.32
C LEU A 31 -3.78 14.50 -18.42
N PRO A 32 -4.17 14.05 -19.64
CA PRO A 32 -4.42 12.65 -19.82
C PRO A 32 -3.11 11.93 -19.48
N PHE A 33 -3.21 10.77 -18.84
CA PHE A 33 -2.15 9.77 -18.96
C PHE A 33 -1.73 9.71 -20.43
N PRO A 34 -0.44 9.57 -20.76
CA PRO A 34 -0.05 9.45 -22.15
C PRO A 34 -0.79 8.24 -22.71
N VAL A 35 -1.80 8.51 -23.52
CA VAL A 35 -2.32 7.56 -24.48
C VAL A 35 -1.16 7.36 -25.43
N VAL A 36 -0.31 6.40 -25.11
CA VAL A 36 0.58 5.84 -26.11
C VAL A 36 -0.36 5.15 -27.09
N ARG A 37 -0.75 5.89 -28.14
CA ARG A 37 -1.16 5.30 -29.41
C ARG A 37 0.05 4.55 -29.94
N THR A 38 0.24 3.31 -29.47
CA THR A 38 0.92 2.31 -30.28
C THR A 38 -0.20 1.62 -31.04
N GLY A 39 -0.37 2.04 -32.29
CA GLY A 39 -0.98 1.19 -33.31
C GLY A 39 -0.11 -0.04 -33.48
N GLY A 40 -0.29 -1.02 -32.60
CA GLY A 40 0.00 -2.41 -32.84
C GLY A 40 -1.34 -3.04 -33.18
N ILE A 41 -1.53 -3.35 -34.46
CA ILE A 41 -2.70 -4.03 -34.96
C ILE A 41 -2.77 -5.39 -34.27
N ILE A 42 -3.63 -5.55 -33.27
CA ILE A 42 -4.32 -6.84 -33.08
C ILE A 42 -5.50 -6.77 -34.04
N ALA A 43 -5.25 -7.17 -35.28
CA ALA A 43 -6.29 -7.34 -36.27
C ALA A 43 -7.24 -8.43 -35.76
N GLY A 44 -8.45 -8.02 -35.40
CA GLY A 44 -9.62 -8.88 -35.30
C GLY A 44 -9.45 -10.09 -34.40
N VAL A 45 -9.36 -9.89 -33.09
CA VAL A 45 -9.91 -10.90 -32.18
C VAL A 45 -11.43 -10.79 -32.32
N PRO A 46 -12.13 -11.82 -32.80
CA PRO A 46 -13.59 -11.84 -32.77
C PRO A 46 -14.01 -11.61 -31.32
N VAL A 47 -15.03 -10.79 -31.07
CA VAL A 47 -15.64 -10.71 -29.73
C VAL A 47 -16.33 -12.05 -29.49
N ALA A 48 -15.59 -13.07 -29.01
CA ALA A 48 -16.19 -14.30 -28.57
C ALA A 48 -17.02 -14.00 -27.33
N GLN A 49 -18.28 -14.42 -27.39
CA GLN A 49 -19.27 -14.12 -26.35
C GLN A 49 -19.07 -14.93 -25.06
N ASN A 50 -18.09 -15.83 -25.00
CA ASN A 50 -17.86 -16.69 -23.85
C ASN A 50 -16.62 -16.28 -23.06
N VAL A 51 -16.80 -15.31 -22.16
CA VAL A 51 -15.77 -14.94 -21.19
C VAL A 51 -15.88 -15.86 -19.98
N LEU A 52 -14.80 -16.53 -19.63
CA LEU A 52 -14.70 -17.37 -18.43
C LEU A 52 -14.14 -16.58 -17.26
N THR A 53 -14.49 -16.97 -16.04
CA THR A 53 -13.85 -16.47 -14.81
C THR A 53 -13.21 -17.67 -14.13
N LEU A 54 -11.88 -17.67 -14.02
CA LEU A 54 -11.10 -18.81 -13.56
C LEU A 54 -10.19 -18.40 -12.40
N PRO A 55 -9.91 -19.27 -11.41
CA PRO A 55 -8.86 -19.03 -10.43
C PRO A 55 -7.49 -18.98 -11.14
N ILE A 56 -6.59 -18.14 -10.64
CA ILE A 56 -5.21 -18.03 -11.12
C ILE A 56 -4.39 -19.12 -10.43
N THR A 57 -4.02 -20.16 -11.16
CA THR A 57 -3.13 -21.20 -10.63
C THR A 57 -1.66 -20.80 -10.78
N THR A 58 -0.75 -21.58 -10.18
CA THR A 58 0.70 -21.35 -10.34
C THR A 58 1.16 -21.42 -11.81
N ASP A 59 0.48 -22.21 -12.64
CA ASP A 59 0.77 -22.38 -14.07
C ASP A 59 0.33 -21.15 -14.89
N ASP A 60 -0.64 -20.39 -14.40
CA ASP A 60 -1.13 -19.17 -15.04
C ASP A 60 -0.22 -17.96 -14.80
N LEU A 61 0.73 -18.04 -13.87
CA LEU A 61 1.49 -16.87 -13.44
C LEU A 61 2.34 -16.23 -14.55
N SER A 62 2.82 -17.01 -15.52
CA SER A 62 3.57 -16.47 -16.67
C SER A 62 2.67 -15.57 -17.54
N ARG A 63 1.51 -16.10 -17.97
CA ARG A 63 0.53 -15.36 -18.80
C ARG A 63 -0.07 -14.16 -18.06
N VAL A 64 -0.32 -14.30 -16.75
CA VAL A 64 -0.79 -13.19 -15.91
C VAL A 64 0.29 -12.12 -15.79
N GLY A 65 1.55 -12.51 -15.61
CA GLY A 65 2.66 -11.58 -15.55
C GLY A 65 2.85 -10.80 -16.85
N GLU A 66 2.73 -11.46 -18.00
CA GLU A 66 2.72 -10.81 -19.32
C GLU A 66 1.59 -9.78 -19.43
N PHE A 67 0.36 -10.19 -19.10
CA PHE A 67 -0.80 -9.31 -19.12
C PHE A 67 -0.62 -8.06 -18.24
N LEU A 68 -0.21 -8.24 -16.98
CA LEU A 68 -0.03 -7.12 -16.03
C LEU A 68 1.13 -6.20 -16.41
N SER A 69 2.21 -6.74 -16.98
CA SER A 69 3.34 -5.93 -17.48
C SER A 69 2.89 -5.02 -18.61
N VAL A 70 2.08 -5.52 -19.53
CA VAL A 70 1.62 -4.74 -20.70
C VAL A 70 0.53 -3.75 -20.32
N HIS A 71 -0.45 -4.17 -19.50
CA HIS A 71 -1.70 -3.44 -19.33
C HIS A 71 -1.85 -2.71 -17.99
N LEU A 72 -0.99 -2.97 -16.99
CA LEU A 72 -1.10 -2.33 -15.68
C LEU A 72 0.15 -1.52 -15.30
N ASP A 73 1.33 -2.15 -15.29
CA ASP A 73 2.59 -1.48 -14.95
C ASP A 73 3.76 -2.09 -15.73
N ASN A 74 4.22 -1.35 -16.74
CA ASN A 74 5.33 -1.74 -17.61
C ASN A 74 6.71 -1.47 -17.01
N SER A 75 6.79 -0.91 -15.80
CA SER A 75 8.05 -0.79 -15.07
C SER A 75 8.54 -2.12 -14.49
N LEU A 76 7.66 -3.12 -14.43
CA LEU A 76 7.97 -4.50 -14.07
C LEU A 76 7.88 -5.39 -15.30
N THR A 77 8.90 -6.22 -15.52
CA THR A 77 8.90 -7.25 -16.57
C THR A 77 7.86 -8.34 -16.28
N PRO A 78 7.42 -9.11 -17.29
CA PRO A 78 6.51 -10.24 -17.09
C PRO A 78 7.00 -11.23 -16.02
N GLY A 79 8.30 -11.56 -16.04
CA GLY A 79 8.90 -12.46 -15.06
C GLY A 79 8.91 -11.88 -13.64
N GLN A 80 9.14 -10.57 -13.48
CA GLN A 80 9.05 -9.91 -12.17
C GLN A 80 7.63 -9.93 -11.63
N TRP A 81 6.63 -9.73 -12.49
CA TRP A 81 5.24 -9.86 -12.13
C TRP A 81 4.88 -11.28 -11.68
N ALA A 82 5.22 -12.28 -12.50
CA ALA A 82 4.97 -13.68 -12.19
C ALA A 82 5.64 -14.10 -10.87
N HIS A 83 6.87 -13.65 -10.63
CA HIS A 83 7.59 -13.89 -9.38
C HIS A 83 6.92 -13.19 -8.19
N SER A 84 6.53 -11.91 -8.34
CA SER A 84 5.91 -11.13 -7.26
C SER A 84 4.54 -11.66 -6.85
N LEU A 85 3.81 -12.35 -7.73
CA LEU A 85 2.53 -12.97 -7.41
C LEU A 85 2.68 -14.30 -6.64
N ARG A 86 3.89 -14.86 -6.54
CA ARG A 86 4.18 -16.01 -5.69
C ARG A 86 4.58 -15.51 -4.30
N PRO A 87 3.73 -15.64 -3.27
CA PRO A 87 4.10 -15.26 -1.92
C PRO A 87 5.31 -16.06 -1.45
N THR A 88 6.16 -15.43 -0.64
CA THR A 88 7.34 -16.06 -0.02
C THR A 88 7.02 -16.81 1.27
N TRP A 89 5.78 -16.71 1.73
CA TRP A 89 5.25 -17.42 2.89
C TRP A 89 4.38 -18.61 2.45
N THR A 90 4.17 -19.55 3.36
CA THR A 90 3.29 -20.69 3.11
C THR A 90 1.84 -20.27 3.31
N THR A 91 0.97 -20.66 2.38
CA THR A 91 -0.48 -20.53 2.53
C THR A 91 -1.16 -21.80 2.03
N SER A 92 -2.30 -22.15 2.63
CA SER A 92 -3.11 -23.29 2.20
C SER A 92 -3.97 -22.98 0.98
N HIS A 93 -4.05 -21.71 0.56
CA HIS A 93 -4.85 -21.30 -0.58
C HIS A 93 -4.15 -21.64 -1.91
N PRO A 94 -4.82 -22.35 -2.84
CA PRO A 94 -4.16 -22.89 -4.03
C PRO A 94 -4.03 -21.88 -5.18
N ASP A 95 -4.74 -20.76 -5.14
CA ASP A 95 -4.77 -19.77 -6.21
C ASP A 95 -4.17 -18.41 -5.81
N HIS A 96 -3.97 -17.56 -6.81
CA HIS A 96 -3.39 -16.21 -6.70
C HIS A 96 -4.40 -15.12 -7.08
N GLY A 97 -5.70 -15.40 -6.88
CA GLY A 97 -6.82 -14.55 -7.30
C GLY A 97 -7.55 -15.12 -8.53
N PHE A 98 -8.15 -14.25 -9.34
CA PHE A 98 -8.98 -14.66 -10.48
C PHE A 98 -8.60 -13.93 -11.77
N LEU A 99 -8.76 -14.62 -12.90
CA LEU A 99 -8.61 -14.05 -14.23
C LEU A 99 -9.92 -14.15 -15.03
N LEU A 100 -10.03 -13.28 -16.04
CA LEU A 100 -10.99 -13.42 -17.13
C LEU A 100 -10.25 -13.94 -18.35
N GLU A 101 -10.80 -14.99 -18.96
CA GLU A 101 -10.26 -15.59 -20.18
C GLU A 101 -11.29 -15.50 -21.31
N SER A 102 -10.85 -15.13 -22.51
CA SER A 102 -11.62 -15.18 -23.75
C SER A 102 -10.74 -15.82 -24.82
N ASP A 103 -11.21 -16.90 -25.46
CA ASP A 103 -10.48 -17.64 -26.50
C ASP A 103 -9.04 -18.04 -26.09
N GLY A 104 -8.86 -18.45 -24.84
CA GLY A 104 -7.54 -18.84 -24.31
C GLY A 104 -6.60 -17.67 -23.98
N LEU A 105 -7.06 -16.42 -24.13
CA LEU A 105 -6.30 -15.21 -23.82
C LEU A 105 -6.76 -14.59 -22.50
N VAL A 106 -5.80 -14.16 -21.68
CA VAL A 106 -6.08 -13.38 -20.47
C VAL A 106 -6.56 -11.98 -20.89
N VAL A 107 -7.79 -11.63 -20.52
CA VAL A 107 -8.40 -10.32 -20.81
C VAL A 107 -8.69 -9.49 -19.57
N GLY A 108 -8.47 -10.07 -18.39
CA GLY A 108 -8.54 -9.38 -17.11
C GLY A 108 -7.96 -10.20 -15.97
N VAL A 109 -7.48 -9.52 -14.95
CA VAL A 109 -6.82 -10.09 -13.78
C VAL A 109 -7.26 -9.31 -12.55
N TYR A 110 -7.62 -10.02 -11.50
CA TYR A 110 -7.67 -9.51 -10.13
C TYR A 110 -6.82 -10.44 -9.26
N ALA A 111 -5.58 -10.03 -9.00
CA ALA A 111 -4.65 -10.78 -8.18
C ALA A 111 -4.99 -10.66 -6.69
N ALA A 112 -4.63 -11.68 -5.93
CA ALA A 112 -4.75 -11.69 -4.47
C ALA A 112 -3.57 -12.41 -3.80
N PHE A 113 -3.29 -11.99 -2.57
CA PHE A 113 -2.34 -12.66 -1.68
C PHE A 113 -3.09 -13.24 -0.49
N TYR A 114 -2.89 -14.53 -0.25
CA TYR A 114 -3.55 -15.25 0.83
C TYR A 114 -2.60 -15.47 1.99
N SER A 115 -3.10 -15.33 3.20
CA SER A 115 -2.32 -15.61 4.41
C SER A 115 -3.18 -16.05 5.57
N GLU A 116 -2.59 -16.89 6.42
CA GLU A 116 -3.15 -17.36 7.67
C GLU A 116 -2.34 -16.76 8.82
N THR A 117 -2.81 -15.63 9.32
CA THR A 117 -2.19 -14.91 10.44
C THR A 117 -2.84 -15.28 11.77
N ARG A 118 -2.21 -14.93 12.89
CA ARG A 118 -2.86 -14.98 14.22
C ARG A 118 -3.22 -13.58 14.68
N THR A 119 -4.39 -13.43 15.30
CA THR A 119 -4.78 -12.18 15.97
C THR A 119 -4.00 -12.00 17.28
N ALA A 120 -4.14 -10.83 17.91
CA ALA A 120 -3.57 -10.57 19.23
C ALA A 120 -4.08 -11.56 20.30
N ASP A 121 -5.30 -12.07 20.15
CA ASP A 121 -5.93 -13.07 21.01
C ASP A 121 -5.57 -14.52 20.61
N ASP A 122 -4.53 -14.70 19.79
CA ASP A 122 -4.05 -15.99 19.30
C ASP A 122 -5.06 -16.78 18.45
N ARG A 123 -6.09 -16.13 17.89
CA ARG A 123 -7.04 -16.78 16.97
C ARG A 123 -6.48 -16.81 15.56
N GLN A 124 -6.67 -17.92 14.84
CA GLN A 124 -6.34 -17.97 13.42
C GLN A 124 -7.24 -17.01 12.62
N ARG A 125 -6.64 -16.29 11.69
CA ARG A 125 -7.25 -15.29 10.83
C ARG A 125 -6.76 -15.47 9.40
N ALA A 126 -7.65 -15.97 8.55
CA ALA A 126 -7.44 -16.02 7.11
C ALA A 126 -7.68 -14.65 6.50
N VAL A 127 -6.78 -14.21 5.62
CA VAL A 127 -6.84 -12.91 4.94
C VAL A 127 -6.63 -13.12 3.46
N CYS A 128 -7.47 -12.47 2.66
CA CYS A 128 -7.29 -12.22 1.25
C CYS A 128 -6.93 -10.74 1.05
N ASN A 129 -5.68 -10.48 0.71
CA ASN A 129 -5.25 -9.16 0.32
C ASN A 129 -5.47 -8.98 -1.20
N LEU A 130 -6.41 -8.12 -1.54
CA LEU A 130 -6.72 -7.71 -2.90
C LEU A 130 -5.57 -6.85 -3.43
N ALA A 131 -5.07 -7.21 -4.61
CA ALA A 131 -3.87 -6.62 -5.19
C ALA A 131 -4.16 -6.05 -6.60
N ALA A 132 -3.28 -6.35 -7.56
CA ALA A 132 -3.37 -5.88 -8.93
C ALA A 132 -4.75 -6.18 -9.55
N TRP A 133 -5.46 -5.14 -10.01
CA TRP A 133 -6.73 -5.29 -10.71
C TRP A 133 -6.67 -4.54 -12.05
N CYS A 134 -6.73 -5.29 -13.15
CA CYS A 134 -6.70 -4.74 -14.50
C CYS A 134 -7.61 -5.57 -15.42
N VAL A 135 -8.42 -4.92 -16.25
CA VAL A 135 -9.28 -5.56 -17.25
C VAL A 135 -9.23 -4.71 -18.51
N LEU A 136 -9.10 -5.35 -19.68
CA LEU A 136 -9.13 -4.65 -20.96
C LEU A 136 -10.43 -3.87 -21.14
N ASP A 137 -10.36 -2.76 -21.86
CA ASP A 137 -11.47 -1.81 -21.98
C ASP A 137 -12.72 -2.46 -22.61
N GLU A 138 -12.53 -3.31 -23.62
CA GLU A 138 -13.57 -4.06 -24.30
C GLU A 138 -14.29 -5.04 -23.35
N PHE A 139 -13.57 -5.54 -22.34
CA PHE A 139 -14.06 -6.52 -21.37
C PHE A 139 -14.43 -5.90 -20.02
N ARG A 140 -14.35 -4.57 -19.88
CA ARG A 140 -14.54 -3.87 -18.60
C ARG A 140 -15.90 -4.12 -17.96
N HIS A 141 -16.93 -4.40 -18.76
CA HIS A 141 -18.26 -4.77 -18.27
C HIS A 141 -18.30 -6.12 -17.51
N HIS A 142 -17.30 -6.99 -17.72
CA HIS A 142 -17.10 -8.23 -16.96
C HIS A 142 -16.29 -8.06 -15.67
N SER A 143 -15.71 -6.89 -15.41
CA SER A 143 -14.87 -6.64 -14.22
C SER A 143 -15.57 -6.97 -12.89
N LEU A 144 -16.89 -6.77 -12.81
CA LEU A 144 -17.69 -7.12 -11.63
C LEU A 144 -17.74 -8.63 -11.36
N ARG A 145 -17.45 -9.49 -12.34
CA ARG A 145 -17.34 -10.94 -12.11
C ARG A 145 -16.14 -11.27 -11.24
N LEU A 146 -15.01 -10.59 -11.45
CA LEU A 146 -13.81 -10.73 -10.60
C LEU A 146 -14.09 -10.25 -9.17
N VAL A 147 -14.74 -9.09 -9.04
CA VAL A 147 -15.14 -8.55 -7.72
C VAL A 147 -16.07 -9.52 -6.99
N ARG A 148 -17.07 -10.08 -7.68
CA ARG A 148 -17.97 -11.10 -7.11
C ARG A 148 -17.22 -12.35 -6.67
N ALA A 149 -16.27 -12.83 -7.47
CA ALA A 149 -15.45 -13.99 -7.13
C ALA A 149 -14.63 -13.75 -5.85
N MET A 150 -14.00 -12.58 -5.71
CA MET A 150 -13.29 -12.19 -4.49
C MET A 150 -14.23 -12.11 -3.28
N LEU A 151 -15.39 -11.48 -3.43
CA LEU A 151 -16.37 -11.32 -2.34
C LEU A 151 -17.09 -12.61 -1.94
N ALA A 152 -17.07 -13.64 -2.79
CA ALA A 152 -17.64 -14.95 -2.51
C ALA A 152 -16.81 -15.73 -1.47
N GLN A 153 -15.55 -15.36 -1.24
CA GLN A 153 -14.68 -15.92 -0.22
C GLN A 153 -15.09 -15.38 1.17
N ARG A 154 -16.15 -15.95 1.76
CA ARG A 154 -16.75 -15.48 3.03
C ARG A 154 -16.06 -15.99 4.29
N ASP A 155 -15.16 -16.95 4.13
CA ASP A 155 -14.39 -17.61 5.19
C ASP A 155 -13.16 -16.81 5.63
N ARG A 156 -12.89 -15.66 5.00
CA ARG A 156 -11.69 -14.85 5.22
C ARG A 156 -11.99 -13.36 5.20
N GLU A 157 -11.08 -12.64 5.82
CA GLU A 157 -11.06 -11.19 5.83
C GLU A 157 -10.51 -10.64 4.52
N LEU A 158 -10.99 -9.47 4.06
CA LEU A 158 -10.48 -8.85 2.83
C LEU A 158 -9.79 -7.53 3.12
N THR A 159 -8.57 -7.35 2.61
CA THR A 159 -7.85 -6.07 2.66
C THR A 159 -7.60 -5.57 1.25
N ASP A 160 -7.71 -4.27 1.06
CA ASP A 160 -7.25 -3.57 -0.15
C ASP A 160 -6.35 -2.43 0.34
N LEU A 161 -5.04 -2.65 0.34
CA LEU A 161 -4.09 -1.77 1.03
C LEU A 161 -3.54 -0.67 0.13
N SER A 162 -3.99 -0.65 -1.12
CA SER A 162 -3.48 0.27 -2.11
C SER A 162 -4.50 0.65 -3.21
N PRO A 163 -5.82 0.78 -2.92
CA PRO A 163 -6.84 1.01 -3.93
C PRO A 163 -6.57 2.30 -4.70
N SER A 164 -6.90 2.30 -5.98
CA SER A 164 -6.91 3.52 -6.77
C SER A 164 -8.07 4.44 -6.33
N GLY A 165 -7.99 5.72 -6.67
CA GLY A 165 -9.06 6.67 -6.32
C GLY A 165 -10.43 6.32 -6.89
N THR A 166 -10.49 5.55 -7.99
CA THR A 166 -11.75 5.06 -8.58
C THR A 166 -12.29 3.82 -7.86
N VAL A 167 -11.43 3.05 -7.19
CA VAL A 167 -11.79 1.83 -6.47
C VAL A 167 -12.33 2.16 -5.07
N VAL A 168 -11.86 3.24 -4.43
CA VAL A 168 -12.31 3.64 -3.08
C VAL A 168 -13.84 3.74 -2.96
N PRO A 169 -14.56 4.49 -3.83
CA PRO A 169 -16.02 4.58 -3.74
C PRO A 169 -16.74 3.25 -3.99
N LEU A 170 -16.16 2.37 -4.80
CA LEU A 170 -16.68 1.02 -5.01
C LEU A 170 -16.54 0.19 -3.73
N ASN A 171 -15.35 0.18 -3.14
CA ASN A 171 -15.08 -0.52 -1.88
C ASN A 171 -15.99 -0.05 -0.75
N GLU A 172 -16.24 1.26 -0.63
CA GLU A 172 -17.19 1.81 0.35
C GLU A 172 -18.60 1.24 0.18
N ARG A 173 -19.10 1.17 -1.07
CA ARG A 173 -20.41 0.55 -1.38
C ARG A 173 -20.45 -0.94 -1.11
N LEU A 174 -19.30 -1.61 -1.19
CA LEU A 174 -19.14 -3.04 -0.87
C LEU A 174 -18.97 -3.29 0.64
N GLY A 175 -18.99 -2.24 1.46
CA GLY A 175 -18.90 -2.31 2.91
C GLY A 175 -17.48 -2.33 3.47
N PHE A 176 -16.47 -2.05 2.65
CA PHE A 176 -15.10 -1.85 3.16
C PHE A 176 -15.06 -0.58 4.01
N ARG A 177 -14.35 -0.68 5.12
CA ARG A 177 -14.04 0.43 6.02
C ARG A 177 -12.64 0.94 5.74
N HIS A 178 -12.42 2.23 5.92
CA HIS A 178 -11.08 2.82 5.86
C HIS A 178 -10.24 2.37 7.06
N VAL A 179 -8.97 2.07 6.78
CA VAL A 179 -7.92 1.91 7.79
C VAL A 179 -7.29 3.28 8.01
N ASP A 180 -6.99 3.63 9.27
CA ASP A 180 -6.29 4.87 9.56
C ASP A 180 -4.88 4.86 8.95
N THR A 181 -4.62 5.79 8.05
CA THR A 181 -3.30 5.96 7.41
C THR A 181 -2.65 7.29 7.77
N ALA A 182 -3.17 7.99 8.79
CA ALA A 182 -2.57 9.19 9.33
C ALA A 182 -1.16 8.91 9.87
N GLY A 183 -0.30 9.91 9.80
CA GLY A 183 1.07 9.79 10.26
C GLY A 183 1.90 11.00 9.88
N ALA A 184 3.11 10.75 9.36
CA ALA A 184 4.01 11.83 9.02
C ALA A 184 4.92 11.49 7.82
N LEU A 185 5.38 12.54 7.15
CA LEU A 185 6.49 12.53 6.21
C LEU A 185 7.76 12.94 6.94
N VAL A 186 8.71 12.02 7.06
CA VAL A 186 10.02 12.26 7.68
C VAL A 186 11.04 12.60 6.61
N VAL A 187 11.81 13.66 6.84
CA VAL A 187 13.05 13.91 6.08
C VAL A 187 14.15 13.06 6.70
N ASN A 188 14.70 12.12 5.94
CA ASN A 188 15.79 11.29 6.41
C ASN A 188 17.07 12.12 6.45
N LEU A 189 17.55 12.40 7.66
CA LEU A 189 18.76 13.17 7.90
C LEU A 189 19.91 12.23 8.31
N PRO A 190 21.16 12.50 7.92
CA PRO A 190 22.33 11.71 8.32
C PRO A 190 22.75 12.02 9.77
N LEU A 191 21.80 12.08 10.69
CA LEU A 191 22.03 12.43 12.09
C LEU A 191 22.92 11.39 12.79
N PRO A 192 23.80 11.83 13.72
CA PRO A 192 24.63 10.92 14.48
C PRO A 192 23.76 9.95 15.30
N THR A 193 24.14 8.68 15.26
CA THR A 193 23.46 7.61 15.99
C THR A 193 23.99 7.55 17.42
N ARG A 194 23.12 7.25 18.40
CA ARG A 194 23.55 7.01 19.78
C ARG A 194 24.54 5.84 19.82
N ARG A 195 25.64 5.96 20.58
CA ARG A 195 26.73 4.96 20.63
C ARG A 195 26.29 3.52 20.96
N ARG A 196 25.08 3.34 21.52
CA ARG A 196 24.53 2.04 21.94
C ARG A 196 23.58 1.39 20.92
N VAL A 197 23.32 2.04 19.79
CA VAL A 197 22.44 1.50 18.75
C VAL A 197 23.28 0.80 17.69
N ARG A 198 23.00 -0.48 17.45
CA ARG A 198 23.60 -1.28 16.38
C ARG A 198 22.52 -1.65 15.37
N LEU A 199 22.79 -1.44 14.08
CA LEU A 199 21.90 -1.89 13.02
C LEU A 199 22.42 -3.21 12.43
N LEU A 200 21.51 -4.17 12.26
CA LEU A 200 21.75 -5.45 11.61
C LEU A 200 20.90 -5.51 10.34
N THR A 201 21.55 -5.81 9.23
CA THR A 201 20.93 -5.91 7.90
C THR A 201 21.22 -7.24 7.21
N GLY A 202 22.24 -7.97 7.69
CA GLY A 202 22.60 -9.28 7.18
C GLY A 202 21.65 -10.36 7.71
N ARG A 203 21.28 -11.32 6.85
CA ARG A 203 20.36 -12.41 7.19
C ARG A 203 20.82 -13.20 8.42
N ALA A 204 22.08 -13.63 8.44
CA ALA A 204 22.64 -14.38 9.57
C ALA A 204 22.56 -13.61 10.90
N ASP A 205 22.87 -12.31 10.88
CA ASP A 205 22.81 -11.47 12.08
C ASP A 205 21.38 -11.23 12.57
N ILE A 206 20.44 -11.04 11.63
CA ILE A 206 19.02 -10.86 11.94
C ILE A 206 18.45 -12.14 12.55
N GLU A 207 18.70 -13.29 11.92
CA GLU A 207 18.21 -14.59 12.41
C GLU A 207 18.81 -14.99 13.77
N ALA A 208 20.02 -14.53 14.07
CA ALA A 208 20.66 -14.79 15.37
C ALA A 208 20.06 -13.97 16.53
N VAL A 209 19.37 -12.88 16.24
CA VAL A 209 18.87 -11.93 17.26
C VAL A 209 17.35 -11.94 17.39
N LEU A 210 16.61 -12.14 16.28
CA LEU A 210 15.16 -12.28 16.34
C LEU A 210 14.76 -13.63 16.94
N SER A 211 13.61 -13.67 17.59
CA SER A 211 13.06 -14.90 18.17
C SER A 211 11.54 -14.92 18.06
N GLY A 212 10.94 -16.10 18.27
CA GLY A 212 9.49 -16.26 18.30
C GLY A 212 8.79 -15.84 16.99
N ALA A 213 7.70 -15.10 17.12
CA ALA A 213 6.86 -14.67 15.99
C ALA A 213 7.61 -13.72 15.04
N ASP A 214 8.47 -12.84 15.55
CA ASP A 214 9.26 -11.91 14.72
C ASP A 214 10.24 -12.66 13.82
N LEU A 215 10.89 -13.72 14.34
CA LEU A 215 11.80 -14.54 13.53
C LEU A 215 11.05 -15.33 12.46
N ALA A 216 9.88 -15.88 12.79
CA ALA A 216 9.03 -16.59 11.83
C ALA A 216 8.58 -15.64 10.70
N ALA A 217 8.01 -14.49 11.06
CA ALA A 217 7.59 -13.48 10.10
C ALA A 217 8.76 -12.92 9.28
N TYR A 218 9.94 -12.75 9.88
CA TYR A 218 11.13 -12.36 9.13
C TYR A 218 11.49 -13.40 8.06
N ARG A 219 11.49 -14.69 8.40
CA ARG A 219 11.83 -15.76 7.45
C ARG A 219 10.83 -15.85 6.31
N ASP A 220 9.55 -15.68 6.60
CA ASP A 220 8.47 -15.62 5.61
C ASP A 220 8.65 -14.47 4.60
N HIS A 221 9.34 -13.41 5.00
CA HIS A 221 9.54 -12.21 4.19
C HIS A 221 10.97 -11.96 3.74
N ALA A 222 11.94 -12.78 4.15
CA ALA A 222 13.37 -12.53 3.93
C ALA A 222 13.72 -12.37 2.43
N ASP A 223 13.00 -13.12 1.58
CA ASP A 223 13.17 -13.13 0.13
C ASP A 223 12.04 -12.36 -0.60
N SER A 224 11.18 -11.63 0.13
CA SER A 224 10.12 -10.80 -0.46
C SER A 224 10.73 -9.66 -1.30
N PRO A 225 10.35 -9.50 -2.58
CA PRO A 225 11.07 -8.64 -3.51
C PRO A 225 10.91 -7.12 -3.22
N ALA A 226 9.80 -6.70 -2.60
CA ALA A 226 9.56 -5.29 -2.27
C ALA A 226 9.94 -4.92 -0.83
N ALA A 227 10.02 -5.90 0.08
CA ALA A 227 10.37 -5.67 1.48
C ALA A 227 11.88 -5.49 1.67
N ARG A 228 12.26 -4.63 2.62
CA ARG A 228 13.62 -4.46 3.11
C ARG A 228 13.58 -4.51 4.63
N HIS A 229 14.57 -5.18 5.21
CA HIS A 229 14.60 -5.50 6.64
C HIS A 229 15.81 -4.84 7.30
N VAL A 230 15.58 -4.24 8.46
CA VAL A 230 16.63 -3.78 9.36
C VAL A 230 16.22 -4.09 10.78
N VAL A 231 17.17 -4.58 11.58
CA VAL A 231 16.98 -4.76 13.03
C VAL A 231 17.85 -3.74 13.74
N ALA A 232 17.23 -2.87 14.52
CA ALA A 232 17.94 -1.97 15.41
C ALA A 232 18.01 -2.59 16.81
N VAL A 233 19.23 -2.79 17.32
CA VAL A 233 19.47 -3.33 18.65
C VAL A 233 19.93 -2.20 19.56
N VAL A 234 19.24 -2.02 20.69
CA VAL A 234 19.60 -1.07 21.74
C VAL A 234 19.55 -1.77 23.09
N ASP A 235 20.64 -1.68 23.85
CA ASP A 235 20.79 -2.32 25.17
C ASP A 235 20.36 -3.82 25.17
N GLY A 236 20.73 -4.55 24.10
CA GLY A 236 20.42 -5.97 23.92
C GLY A 236 19.01 -6.28 23.41
N ARG A 237 18.13 -5.29 23.29
CA ARG A 237 16.76 -5.46 22.79
C ARG A 237 16.67 -5.18 21.29
N PRO A 238 16.20 -6.13 20.46
CA PRO A 238 15.99 -5.89 19.04
C PRO A 238 14.65 -5.24 18.74
N CYS A 239 14.66 -4.35 17.75
CA CYS A 239 13.49 -3.77 17.12
C CYS A 239 13.59 -4.06 15.61
N TRP A 240 12.70 -4.92 15.12
CA TRP A 240 12.63 -5.28 13.71
C TRP A 240 11.78 -4.26 12.96
N VAL A 241 12.32 -3.74 11.87
CA VAL A 241 11.67 -2.76 11.00
C VAL A 241 11.65 -3.29 9.58
N VAL A 242 10.46 -3.30 8.98
CA VAL A 242 10.27 -3.60 7.56
C VAL A 242 9.82 -2.34 6.86
N PHE A 243 10.50 -2.01 5.77
CA PHE A 243 10.13 -0.88 4.91
C PHE A 243 10.22 -1.28 3.44
N ARG A 244 9.59 -0.49 2.58
CA ARG A 244 9.71 -0.61 1.12
C ARG A 244 10.02 0.73 0.49
N ALA A 245 10.59 0.71 -0.71
CA ALA A 245 10.58 1.89 -1.57
C ALA A 245 9.16 2.08 -2.16
N VAL A 246 8.74 3.33 -2.32
CA VAL A 246 7.47 3.68 -2.95
C VAL A 246 7.66 4.80 -3.96
N ARG A 247 6.94 4.71 -5.07
CA ARG A 247 6.84 5.79 -6.06
C ARG A 247 5.68 6.72 -5.71
N ARG A 248 5.93 8.04 -5.70
CA ARG A 248 4.87 9.06 -5.64
C ARG A 248 5.09 10.07 -6.74
N LYS A 249 4.05 10.33 -7.53
CA LYS A 249 4.11 11.22 -8.71
C LYS A 249 5.29 10.88 -9.64
N GLY A 250 5.54 9.58 -9.85
CA GLY A 250 6.65 9.08 -10.68
C GLY A 250 8.04 9.08 -10.01
N LEU A 251 8.19 9.65 -8.82
CA LEU A 251 9.49 9.76 -8.14
C LEU A 251 9.67 8.64 -7.10
N ARG A 252 10.74 7.86 -7.22
CA ARG A 252 11.13 6.79 -6.27
C ARG A 252 12.06 7.33 -5.17
N LEU A 253 11.56 8.30 -4.40
CA LEU A 253 12.32 9.01 -3.36
C LEU A 253 11.84 8.70 -1.93
N PHE A 254 10.80 7.89 -1.81
CA PHE A 254 10.10 7.67 -0.56
C PHE A 254 10.30 6.22 -0.10
N ALA A 255 10.62 6.05 1.17
CA ALA A 255 10.41 4.81 1.89
C ALA A 255 9.02 4.82 2.53
N SER A 256 8.42 3.66 2.77
CA SER A 256 7.25 3.50 3.62
C SER A 256 7.50 2.38 4.62
N VAL A 257 7.33 2.68 5.91
CA VAL A 257 7.46 1.69 6.98
C VAL A 257 6.20 0.83 7.02
N LEU A 258 6.37 -0.48 6.82
CA LEU A 258 5.29 -1.46 6.78
C LEU A 258 5.07 -2.14 8.13
N HIS A 259 6.14 -2.35 8.89
CA HIS A 259 6.10 -3.02 10.17
C HIS A 259 7.20 -2.53 11.11
N VAL A 260 6.88 -2.48 12.40
CA VAL A 260 7.80 -2.22 13.51
C VAL A 260 7.40 -3.16 14.65
N SER A 261 8.33 -3.98 15.15
CA SER A 261 8.01 -4.94 16.21
C SER A 261 7.79 -4.28 17.58
N ASP A 262 8.54 -3.21 17.89
CA ASP A 262 8.40 -2.44 19.13
C ASP A 262 8.50 -0.93 18.83
N ARG A 263 7.37 -0.22 18.99
CA ARG A 263 7.25 1.22 18.64
C ARG A 263 8.07 2.12 19.55
N ASP A 264 8.23 1.75 20.83
CA ASP A 264 8.99 2.54 21.79
C ASP A 264 10.49 2.41 21.52
N LEU A 265 10.96 1.19 21.24
CA LEU A 265 12.33 0.97 20.79
C LEU A 265 12.59 1.61 19.42
N PHE A 266 11.63 1.57 18.51
CA PHE A 266 11.75 2.25 17.23
C PHE A 266 11.94 3.74 17.42
N ARG A 267 11.16 4.40 18.28
CA ARG A 267 11.33 5.84 18.56
C ARG A 267 12.74 6.17 19.05
N ALA A 268 13.34 5.31 19.86
CA ALA A 268 14.71 5.48 20.36
C ALA A 268 15.79 5.23 19.30
N THR A 269 15.52 4.39 18.30
CA THR A 269 16.46 3.95 17.26
C THR A 269 16.22 4.58 15.89
N ALA A 270 15.10 5.29 15.70
CA ALA A 270 14.64 5.84 14.44
C ALA A 270 15.68 6.70 13.70
N PRO A 271 16.49 7.57 14.36
CA PRO A 271 17.55 8.30 13.68
C PRO A 271 18.57 7.40 12.95
N ALA A 272 18.90 6.24 13.55
CA ALA A 272 19.80 5.27 12.92
C ALA A 272 19.14 4.63 11.69
N VAL A 273 17.87 4.24 11.82
CA VAL A 273 17.08 3.63 10.73
C VAL A 273 16.92 4.61 9.57
N TYR A 274 16.53 5.87 9.82
CA TYR A 274 16.39 6.88 8.76
C TYR A 274 17.73 7.20 8.08
N ARG A 275 18.82 7.29 8.84
CA ARG A 275 20.16 7.43 8.26
C ARG A 275 20.52 6.25 7.36
N HIS A 276 20.20 5.03 7.77
CA HIS A 276 20.42 3.83 6.96
C HIS A 276 19.58 3.86 5.67
N ILE A 277 18.29 4.18 5.77
CA ILE A 277 17.39 4.33 4.61
C ILE A 277 17.93 5.37 3.62
N LEU A 278 18.44 6.51 4.12
CA LEU A 278 19.06 7.53 3.27
C LEU A 278 20.33 7.00 2.58
N LEU A 279 21.29 6.49 3.35
CA LEU A 279 22.63 6.22 2.85
C LEU A 279 22.75 4.90 2.07
N ALA A 280 22.02 3.85 2.49
CA ALA A 280 22.08 2.54 1.86
C ALA A 280 21.08 2.37 0.71
N HIS A 281 19.96 3.12 0.74
CA HIS A 281 18.89 2.97 -0.26
C HIS A 281 18.63 4.24 -1.09
N GLY A 282 19.28 5.37 -0.77
CA GLY A 282 19.11 6.61 -1.52
C GLY A 282 17.71 7.22 -1.39
N LEU A 283 16.99 6.91 -0.31
CA LEU A 283 15.62 7.37 -0.09
C LEU A 283 15.64 8.54 0.91
N PRO A 284 15.49 9.81 0.45
CA PRO A 284 15.57 10.98 1.33
C PRO A 284 14.33 11.19 2.19
N PHE A 285 13.21 10.53 1.90
CA PHE A 285 11.97 10.68 2.65
C PHE A 285 11.44 9.35 3.15
N THR A 286 10.87 9.32 4.35
CA THR A 286 10.17 8.14 4.88
C THR A 286 8.76 8.50 5.28
N LEU A 287 7.79 7.73 4.78
CA LEU A 287 6.41 7.74 5.21
C LEU A 287 6.25 6.80 6.40
N VAL A 288 5.74 7.35 7.49
CA VAL A 288 5.44 6.62 8.72
C VAL A 288 3.97 6.79 9.03
N GLN A 289 3.29 5.70 9.37
CA GLN A 289 1.90 5.74 9.85
C GLN A 289 1.89 5.59 11.36
N THR A 290 1.08 6.40 12.05
CA THR A 290 1.04 6.42 13.52
C THR A 290 0.70 5.04 14.08
N ARG A 291 -0.21 4.32 13.42
CA ARG A 291 -0.59 2.96 13.79
C ARG A 291 0.52 1.91 13.63
N VAL A 292 1.53 2.15 12.79
CA VAL A 292 2.62 1.21 12.54
C VAL A 292 3.80 1.53 13.46
N SER A 293 4.31 2.75 13.38
CA SER A 293 5.59 3.13 14.01
C SER A 293 5.43 4.08 15.19
N GLY A 294 4.20 4.49 15.53
CA GLY A 294 3.97 5.60 16.46
C GLY A 294 4.18 6.97 15.80
N PRO A 295 4.13 8.06 16.59
CA PRO A 295 4.25 9.43 16.08
C PRO A 295 5.62 9.67 15.44
N GLY A 296 5.62 10.50 14.38
CA GLY A 296 6.85 10.92 13.70
C GLY A 296 7.80 11.74 14.60
N PRO A 297 9.08 11.85 14.23
CA PRO A 297 10.03 12.71 14.93
C PRO A 297 9.68 14.20 14.74
N TRP A 298 10.31 15.08 15.53
CA TRP A 298 10.04 16.52 15.52
C TRP A 298 10.28 17.22 14.16
N HIS A 299 11.15 16.67 13.32
CA HIS A 299 11.47 17.17 11.97
C HIS A 299 10.62 16.52 10.88
N SER A 300 9.43 16.03 11.24
CA SER A 300 8.48 15.44 10.31
C SER A 300 7.32 16.38 10.03
N VAL A 301 6.72 16.25 8.84
CA VAL A 301 5.52 16.99 8.47
C VAL A 301 4.32 16.06 8.69
N PRO A 302 3.32 16.45 9.50
CA PRO A 302 2.14 15.63 9.72
C PRO A 302 1.36 15.44 8.42
N LEU A 303 0.86 14.23 8.22
CA LEU A 303 -0.02 13.86 7.11
C LEU A 303 -1.34 13.36 7.69
N SER A 304 -2.44 14.04 7.35
CA SER A 304 -3.79 13.65 7.78
C SER A 304 -4.23 12.32 7.18
N ALA A 305 -3.75 11.98 5.98
CA ALA A 305 -3.95 10.70 5.34
C ALA A 305 -2.81 10.41 4.35
N GLN A 306 -2.50 9.12 4.18
CA GLN A 306 -1.54 8.65 3.18
C GLN A 306 -2.32 7.92 2.06
N ARG A 307 -1.67 7.00 1.33
CA ARG A 307 -2.39 6.17 0.36
C ARG A 307 -3.53 5.45 1.09
N PRO A 308 -4.77 5.46 0.57
CA PRO A 308 -5.87 4.78 1.23
C PRO A 308 -5.54 3.31 1.47
N ALA A 309 -6.05 2.76 2.56
CA ALA A 309 -6.06 1.34 2.83
C ALA A 309 -7.45 1.02 3.38
N MET A 310 -8.02 -0.08 2.94
CA MET A 310 -9.41 -0.43 3.20
C MET A 310 -9.51 -1.89 3.64
N TYR A 311 -10.53 -2.15 4.46
CA TYR A 311 -10.70 -3.43 5.14
C TYR A 311 -12.17 -3.82 5.21
N LEU A 312 -12.49 -5.04 4.77
CA LEU A 312 -13.81 -5.64 4.91
C LEU A 312 -13.72 -6.75 5.95
N SER A 313 -14.34 -6.49 7.10
CA SER A 313 -14.40 -7.43 8.22
C SER A 313 -15.51 -8.48 8.03
N ARG A 314 -15.23 -9.75 8.27
CA ARG A 314 -16.19 -10.88 8.32
C ARG A 314 -16.46 -11.34 9.73
N THR A 315 -15.44 -11.30 10.57
CA THR A 315 -15.49 -11.74 11.98
C THR A 315 -15.79 -10.61 12.96
N GLY A 316 -15.84 -9.36 12.49
CA GLY A 316 -16.08 -8.18 13.33
C GLY A 316 -14.80 -7.55 13.90
N GLU A 317 -13.64 -8.11 13.57
CA GLU A 317 -12.33 -7.52 13.90
C GLU A 317 -12.23 -6.08 13.38
N PRO A 318 -11.56 -5.19 14.13
CA PRO A 318 -11.51 -3.78 13.80
C PRO A 318 -10.39 -3.48 12.77
N PRO A 319 -10.47 -2.41 11.95
CA PRO A 319 -9.46 -2.08 10.94
C PRO A 319 -8.03 -1.90 11.48
N GLU A 320 -7.89 -1.58 12.76
CA GLU A 320 -6.62 -1.41 13.45
C GLU A 320 -5.83 -2.71 13.57
N SER A 321 -6.48 -3.87 13.41
CA SER A 321 -5.85 -5.21 13.37
C SER A 321 -5.11 -5.51 12.06
N VAL A 322 -5.29 -4.69 11.02
CA VAL A 322 -4.75 -4.96 9.67
C VAL A 322 -3.22 -4.83 9.64
N THR A 323 -2.53 -5.92 9.34
CA THR A 323 -1.08 -5.91 9.08
C THR A 323 -0.77 -5.71 7.60
N TYR A 324 0.41 -5.16 7.29
CA TYR A 324 0.92 -4.98 5.93
C TYR A 324 1.97 -6.03 5.52
N LEU A 325 2.38 -6.91 6.43
CA LEU A 325 3.44 -7.89 6.18
C LEU A 325 3.01 -8.92 5.12
N TYR A 326 1.90 -9.61 5.35
CA TYR A 326 1.40 -10.67 4.47
C TYR A 326 0.49 -10.10 3.38
N SER A 327 1.06 -9.28 2.50
CA SER A 327 0.29 -8.52 1.51
C SER A 327 1.12 -8.18 0.27
N GLU A 328 0.45 -7.63 -0.75
CA GLU A 328 1.07 -7.05 -1.94
C GLU A 328 2.12 -5.98 -1.64
N LEU A 329 2.06 -5.35 -0.46
CA LEU A 329 3.01 -4.32 -0.05
C LEU A 329 4.41 -4.87 0.19
N THR A 330 4.55 -6.14 0.60
CA THR A 330 5.87 -6.80 0.70
C THR A 330 6.27 -7.50 -0.59
N GLN A 331 5.30 -7.89 -1.41
CA GLN A 331 5.51 -8.72 -2.60
C GLN A 331 5.64 -7.96 -3.92
N VAL A 332 5.00 -6.81 -4.12
CA VAL A 332 5.00 -6.16 -5.45
C VAL A 332 5.75 -4.82 -5.44
N PRO A 333 6.86 -4.68 -6.20
CA PRO A 333 7.75 -3.51 -6.15
C PRO A 333 7.30 -2.32 -7.02
N TRP A 334 6.04 -1.91 -6.89
CA TRP A 334 5.47 -0.66 -7.45
C TRP A 334 6.25 0.60 -7.08
#